data_AF-A0ABD7RV32-F1
#
_entry.id   AF-A0ABD7RV32-F1
#
_cell.length_a   1.000
_cell.length_b   1.000
_cell.length_c   1.000
_cell.angle_alpha   90.00
_cell.angle_beta   90.00
_cell.angle_gamma   90.00
#
_symmetry.space_group_name_H-M   'P 1'
#
loop_
_entity.id
_entity.type
_entity.pdbx_description
1 polymer ?
#
loop_
_entity_poly.entity_id
_entity_poly.type
_entity_poly.pdbx_seq_one_letter_code
_entity_poly.pdbx_strand_id
1 'polypeptide(L)'
;MRLNYPSQQASKRDRALAQAWTLRRRLGCDAGPFEYPAEYIRRPKGMHRATFAKRIEKLARIELQAVANVETFIAALERTTGRTLRVR
;
A
#
# COMPACT_ATOMS: atom_id res chain seq x y z
N MET A 1 -25.10 -7.45 -10.70
CA MET A 1 -25.13 -7.52 -9.23
C MET A 1 -24.12 -6.52 -8.67
N ARG A 2 -24.56 -5.34 -8.19
CA ARG A 2 -23.67 -4.35 -7.56
C ARG A 2 -23.55 -4.71 -6.08
N LEU A 3 -22.33 -4.99 -5.62
CA LEU A 3 -22.08 -5.29 -4.22
C LEU A 3 -22.20 -3.99 -3.40
N ASN A 4 -23.07 -3.98 -2.39
CA ASN A 4 -23.47 -2.78 -1.65
C ASN A 4 -22.38 -2.26 -0.68
N TYR A 5 -21.41 -3.10 -0.29
CA TYR A 5 -20.37 -2.72 0.65
C TYR A 5 -19.03 -2.40 -0.06
N PRO A 6 -18.33 -1.30 0.28
CA PRO A 6 -17.02 -0.99 -0.29
C PRO A 6 -15.97 -2.10 -0.09
N SER A 7 -16.09 -2.85 1.02
CA SER A 7 -15.25 -4.02 1.31
C SER A 7 -15.47 -5.19 0.34
N GLN A 8 -16.62 -5.24 -0.35
CA GLN A 8 -16.95 -6.23 -1.37
C GLN A 8 -16.57 -5.76 -2.78
N GLN A 9 -16.45 -4.45 -3.00
CA GLN A 9 -15.98 -3.86 -4.26
C GLN A 9 -14.45 -3.79 -4.35
N ALA A 10 -13.77 -3.72 -3.21
CA ALA A 10 -12.32 -3.78 -3.15
C ALA A 10 -11.84 -5.14 -3.66
N SER A 11 -11.09 -5.12 -4.78
CA SER A 11 -10.46 -6.34 -5.25
C SER A 11 -9.47 -6.83 -4.18
N LYS A 12 -9.29 -8.16 -4.06
CA LYS A 12 -8.32 -8.73 -3.11
C LYS A 12 -6.92 -8.11 -3.28
N ARG A 13 -6.60 -7.66 -4.49
CA ARG A 13 -5.32 -7.02 -4.86
C ARG A 13 -5.18 -5.61 -4.28
N ASP A 14 -6.26 -4.82 -4.29
CA ASP A 14 -6.26 -3.42 -3.82
C ASP A 14 -6.31 -3.29 -2.30
N ARG A 15 -6.69 -4.37 -1.60
CA ARG A 15 -6.83 -4.37 -0.15
C ARG A 15 -5.54 -3.99 0.57
N ALA A 16 -4.38 -4.46 0.11
CA ALA A 16 -3.09 -4.12 0.70
C ALA A 16 -2.79 -2.63 0.53
N LEU A 17 -3.05 -2.08 -0.66
CA LEU A 17 -2.84 -0.67 -0.96
C LEU A 17 -3.76 0.24 -0.12
N ALA A 18 -5.05 -0.11 0.00
CA ALA A 18 -5.99 0.63 0.84
C ALA A 18 -5.61 0.61 2.34
N GLN A 19 -5.08 -0.52 2.81
CA GLN A 19 -4.56 -0.63 4.18
C GLN A 19 -3.30 0.22 4.39
N ALA A 20 -2.37 0.24 3.42
CA ALA A 20 -1.18 1.08 3.45
C ALA A 20 -1.57 2.57 3.54
N TRP A 21 -2.50 3.03 2.70
CA TRP A 21 -3.05 4.38 2.74
C TRP A 21 -3.65 4.75 4.09
N THR A 22 -4.48 3.85 4.64
CA THR A 22 -5.11 4.08 5.94
C THR A 22 -4.07 4.20 7.06
N LEU A 23 -3.03 3.36 7.02
CA LEU A 23 -2.00 3.37 8.05
C LEU A 23 -1.04 4.57 7.91
N ARG A 24 -0.70 4.98 6.69
CA ARG A 24 0.07 6.20 6.40
C ARG A 24 -0.61 7.45 6.94
N ARG A 25 -1.90 7.63 6.67
CA ARG A 25 -2.68 8.76 7.21
C ARG A 25 -2.68 8.79 8.74
N ARG A 26 -2.77 7.63 9.38
CA ARG A 26 -2.66 7.50 10.86
C ARG A 26 -1.27 7.83 11.40
N LEU A 27 -0.25 7.80 10.55
CA LEU A 27 1.12 8.22 10.86
C LEU A 27 1.39 9.66 10.41
N GLY A 28 0.36 10.41 9.97
CA GLY A 28 0.49 11.79 9.53
C GLY A 28 1.19 11.95 8.18
N CYS A 29 1.16 10.91 7.34
CA CYS A 29 1.71 10.93 6.00
C CYS A 29 0.58 10.79 4.97
N ASP A 30 0.43 11.81 4.12
CA ASP A 30 -0.56 11.82 3.03
C ASP A 30 0.05 11.42 1.67
N ALA A 31 1.36 11.20 1.61
CA ALA A 31 2.05 10.71 0.41
C ALA A 31 1.81 9.20 0.22
N GLY A 32 1.80 8.76 -1.04
CA GLY A 32 1.57 7.36 -1.38
C GLY A 32 2.74 6.42 -1.08
N PRO A 33 2.52 5.08 -1.08
CA PRO A 33 3.58 4.07 -0.97
C PRO A 33 4.72 4.17 -1.96
N PHE A 34 4.41 4.60 -3.17
CA PHE A 34 5.39 4.72 -4.26
C PHE A 34 6.03 6.12 -4.32
N GLU A 35 5.56 7.06 -3.51
CA GLU A 35 6.04 8.45 -3.51
C GLU A 35 6.99 8.71 -2.35
N TYR A 36 6.68 8.17 -1.17
CA TYR A 36 7.41 8.46 0.06
C TYR A 36 7.64 7.19 0.89
N PRO A 37 8.90 6.71 0.98
CA PRO A 37 9.22 5.48 1.72
C PRO A 37 8.80 5.57 3.18
N ALA A 38 8.27 4.46 3.72
CA ALA A 38 7.78 4.39 5.10
C ALA A 38 8.85 4.76 6.15
N GLU A 39 10.12 4.45 5.87
CA GLU A 39 11.27 4.72 6.73
C GLU A 39 11.51 6.22 7.01
N TYR A 40 11.07 7.11 6.12
CA TYR A 40 11.22 8.55 6.30
C TYR A 40 10.04 9.19 7.03
N ILE A 41 8.95 8.45 7.27
CA ILE A 41 7.79 8.99 8.00
C ILE A 41 8.23 9.36 9.41
N ARG A 42 8.02 10.61 9.79
CA ARG A 42 8.33 11.09 11.14
C ARG A 42 7.23 10.68 12.11
N ARG A 43 7.62 10.38 13.35
CA ARG A 43 6.67 10.07 14.43
C ARG A 43 5.75 11.26 14.71
N PRO A 44 4.42 11.08 14.66
CA PRO A 44 3.47 12.14 15.04
C PRO A 44 3.62 12.58 16.49
N LYS A 45 3.34 13.86 16.75
CA LYS A 45 3.28 14.40 18.12
C LYS A 45 2.26 13.60 18.95
N GLY A 46 2.61 13.30 20.21
CA GLY A 46 1.76 12.54 21.13
C GLY A 46 1.74 11.01 20.93
N MET A 47 2.29 10.47 19.84
CA MET A 47 2.35 9.02 19.65
C MET A 47 3.52 8.40 20.42
N HIS A 48 3.26 7.37 21.21
CA HIS A 48 4.30 6.63 21.93
C HIS A 48 5.31 5.96 20.97
N ARG A 49 6.62 6.01 21.29
CA ARG A 49 7.70 5.52 20.42
C ARG A 49 7.54 4.04 20.06
N ALA A 50 7.19 3.19 21.03
CA ALA A 50 6.99 1.77 20.75
C ALA A 50 5.77 1.50 19.86
N THR A 51 4.70 2.30 20.01
CA THR A 51 3.51 2.20 19.15
C THR A 51 3.84 2.63 17.73
N PHE A 52 4.64 3.70 17.59
CA PHE A 52 5.12 4.16 16.30
C PHE A 52 5.98 3.11 15.60
N ALA A 53 6.97 2.53 16.28
CA ALA A 53 7.83 1.48 15.72
C ALA A 53 7.01 0.28 15.22
N LYS A 54 6.08 -0.23 16.03
CA LYS A 54 5.17 -1.32 15.63
C LYS A 54 4.32 -0.97 14.40
N ARG A 55 3.89 0.29 14.27
CA ARG A 55 3.12 0.75 13.11
C ARG A 55 3.97 0.89 11.85
N ILE A 56 5.21 1.34 11.97
CA ILE A 56 6.15 1.40 10.84
C ILE A 56 6.50 0.00 10.35
N GLU A 57 6.81 -0.94 11.25
CA GLU A 57 7.04 -2.34 10.88
C GLU A 57 5.83 -2.95 10.17
N LYS A 58 4.63 -2.70 10.70
CA LYS A 58 3.39 -3.15 10.07
C LYS A 58 3.20 -2.53 8.69
N LEU A 59 3.50 -1.24 8.55
CA LEU A 59 3.38 -0.50 7.30
C LEU A 59 4.34 -1.08 6.25
N ALA A 60 5.60 -1.32 6.60
CA ALA A 60 6.59 -1.91 5.70
C ALA A 60 6.15 -3.28 5.17
N ARG A 61 5.58 -4.15 6.02
CA ARG A 61 5.05 -5.46 5.58
C ARG A 61 3.87 -5.33 4.62
N ILE A 62 2.96 -4.39 4.87
CA ILE A 62 1.81 -4.16 3.99
C ILE A 62 2.26 -3.60 2.63
N GLU A 63 3.23 -2.68 2.64
CA GLU A 63 3.80 -2.11 1.42
C GLU A 63 4.47 -3.15 0.56
N LEU A 64 5.27 -4.03 1.15
CA LEU A 64 5.88 -5.14 0.43
C LEU A 64 4.84 -6.01 -0.27
N GLN A 65 3.72 -6.32 0.42
CA GLN A 65 2.62 -7.06 -0.20
C GLN A 65 1.92 -6.26 -1.30
N ALA A 66 1.78 -4.95 -1.15
CA ALA A 66 1.18 -4.08 -2.16
C ALA A 66 2.06 -4.03 -3.42
N VAL A 67 3.38 -3.92 -3.27
CA VAL A 67 4.36 -3.97 -4.37
C VAL A 67 4.25 -5.31 -5.10
N ALA A 68 4.30 -6.44 -4.39
CA ALA A 68 4.19 -7.76 -5.00
C ALA A 68 2.87 -7.97 -5.78
N ASN A 69 1.76 -7.41 -5.27
CA ASN A 69 0.48 -7.45 -5.98
C ASN A 69 0.52 -6.64 -7.29
N VAL A 70 1.16 -5.47 -7.28
CA VAL A 70 1.33 -4.61 -8.45
C VAL A 70 2.25 -5.26 -9.48
N GLU A 71 3.38 -5.83 -9.06
CA GLU A 71 4.28 -6.59 -9.93
C GLU A 71 3.57 -7.76 -10.62
N THR A 72 2.78 -8.52 -9.86
CA THR A 72 1.99 -9.63 -10.41
C THR A 72 0.98 -9.15 -11.45
N PHE A 73 0.36 -7.99 -11.22
CA PHE A 73 -0.58 -7.38 -12.14
C PHE A 73 0.10 -6.87 -13.41
N ILE A 74 1.24 -6.20 -13.29
CA ILE A 74 2.05 -5.75 -14.43
C ILE A 74 2.46 -6.95 -15.28
N ALA A 75 3.03 -8.00 -14.67
CA ALA A 75 3.42 -9.21 -15.39
C ALA A 75 2.22 -9.89 -16.10
N ALA A 76 1.02 -9.83 -15.53
CA ALA A 76 -0.18 -10.33 -16.20
C ALA A 76 -0.53 -9.46 -17.42
N LEU A 77 -0.52 -8.13 -17.28
CA LEU A 77 -0.77 -7.21 -18.38
C LEU A 77 0.25 -7.34 -19.51
N GLU A 78 1.53 -7.51 -19.20
CA GLU A 78 2.59 -7.70 -20.20
C GLU A 78 2.34 -8.97 -21.02
N ARG A 79 1.95 -10.07 -20.38
CA ARG A 79 1.58 -11.33 -21.06
C ARG A 79 0.36 -11.15 -21.97
N THR A 80 -0.63 -10.38 -21.54
CA THR A 80 -1.84 -10.14 -22.35
C THR A 80 -1.59 -9.17 -23.51
N THR A 81 -0.71 -8.19 -23.32
CA THR A 81 -0.50 -7.09 -24.29
C THR A 81 0.67 -7.37 -25.24
N GLY A 82 1.55 -8.33 -24.93
CA GLY A 82 2.77 -8.60 -25.70
C GLY A 82 3.79 -7.45 -25.67
N ARG A 83 3.63 -6.50 -24.75
CA ARG A 83 4.50 -5.33 -24.57
C ARG A 83 5.04 -5.33 -23.14
N THR A 84 6.33 -5.06 -23.01
CA THR A 84 6.99 -4.88 -21.71
C THR A 84 6.67 -3.49 -21.15
N LEU A 85 6.00 -3.45 -20.01
CA LEU A 85 5.68 -2.24 -19.27
C LEU A 85 6.83 -2.00 -18.28
N ARG A 86 7.90 -1.35 -18.74
CA ARG A 86 8.96 -0.88 -17.83
C ARG A 86 8.39 0.20 -16.91
N VAL A 87 8.11 -0.15 -15.66
CA VAL A 87 7.94 0.83 -14.58
C VAL A 87 9.33 1.40 -14.28
N ARG A 88 9.50 2.70 -14.53
CA ARG A 88 10.70 3.47 -14.20
C ARG A 88 10.61 3.99 -12.77
#